data_AF-A0A2U2S5Y8-F1
#
_entry.id   AF-A0A2U2S5Y8-F1
#
_cell.length_a   1.000
_cell.length_b   1.000
_cell.length_c   1.000
_cell.angle_alpha   90.00
_cell.angle_beta   90.00
_cell.angle_gamma   90.00
#
_symmetry.space_group_name_H-M   'P 1'
#
loop_
_entity.id
_entity.type
_entity.pdbx_description
1 polymer ?
#
loop_
_entity_poly.entity_id
_entity_poly.type
_entity_poly.pdbx_seq_one_letter_code
_entity_poly.pdbx_strand_id
1 'polypeptide(L)'
;MRITPETIWEIAQETVAQRVRADPTILAAYLCGAVLEEDFLLGGTLDIDIVLIHIDQVSPAREIMRLTDEVHIDLAHHPQKQYEPPRALRTHAWLGPTLFACKPLYDQRHILDFIQASVRGMFNNPQTVLERARPQAEHARQMWFELKDYRDNIGLREMRLYFKTLEHAANAIALLSGTPLTERRFLVKFAQRAAAIARPGLFMGMIGLLGGIEVQRQDLQNWLALWQESYAALPETPRSLALHPARRAYYQRALQALISGEEPRTALWPLLTTWLEMVGEMGAESLAAQGWQEVTAKLGLDGQGFSQRLAALDAFLDQVEEAIEEWAKKNGA
;
A
#
# COMPACT_ATOMS: atom_id res chain seq x y z
N MET A 1 3.26 -3.59 -27.19
CA MET A 1 1.85 -3.16 -26.99
C MET A 1 1.88 -1.77 -26.41
N ARG A 2 1.13 -0.79 -26.96
CA ARG A 2 1.01 0.53 -26.31
C ARG A 2 0.06 0.36 -25.14
N ILE A 3 0.49 0.73 -23.93
CA ILE A 3 -0.36 0.67 -22.74
C ILE A 3 -1.23 1.93 -22.73
N THR A 4 -2.54 1.78 -22.94
CA THR A 4 -3.52 2.87 -22.85
C THR A 4 -4.70 2.45 -21.97
N PRO A 5 -5.50 3.41 -21.47
CA PRO A 5 -6.71 3.09 -20.69
C PRO A 5 -7.68 2.15 -21.43
N GLU A 6 -7.81 2.29 -22.75
CA GLU A 6 -8.67 1.45 -23.59
C GLU A 6 -8.15 0.01 -23.63
N THR A 7 -6.85 -0.19 -23.86
CA THR A 7 -6.26 -1.54 -23.87
C THR A 7 -6.34 -2.19 -22.49
N ILE A 8 -6.17 -1.44 -21.40
CA ILE A 8 -6.34 -1.95 -20.03
C ILE A 8 -7.79 -2.41 -19.80
N TRP A 9 -8.76 -1.60 -20.24
CA TRP A 9 -10.17 -1.92 -20.12
C TRP A 9 -10.55 -3.19 -20.90
N GLU A 10 -10.09 -3.32 -22.14
CA GLU A 10 -10.31 -4.51 -22.98
C GLU A 10 -9.74 -5.78 -22.33
N ILE A 11 -8.50 -5.72 -21.85
CA ILE A 11 -7.86 -6.84 -21.13
C ILE A 11 -8.67 -7.24 -19.90
N ALA A 12 -9.14 -6.26 -19.11
CA ALA A 12 -9.91 -6.51 -17.90
C ALA A 12 -11.28 -7.15 -18.23
N GLN A 13 -11.98 -6.65 -19.25
CA GLN A 13 -13.24 -7.21 -19.70
C GLN A 13 -13.08 -8.65 -20.21
N GLU A 14 -12.06 -8.92 -21.03
CA GLU A 14 -11.80 -10.26 -21.54
C GLU A 14 -11.47 -11.23 -20.41
N THR A 15 -10.61 -10.81 -19.47
CA THR A 15 -10.24 -11.61 -18.29
C THR A 15 -11.48 -11.99 -17.47
N VAL A 16 -12.34 -11.01 -17.15
CA VAL A 16 -13.58 -11.27 -16.39
C VAL A 16 -14.53 -12.17 -17.17
N ALA A 17 -14.70 -11.94 -18.48
CA ALA A 17 -15.58 -12.75 -19.31
C ALA A 17 -15.11 -14.21 -19.41
N GLN A 18 -13.80 -14.47 -19.40
CA GLN A 18 -13.25 -15.83 -19.33
C GLN A 18 -13.52 -16.46 -17.96
N ARG A 19 -13.28 -15.72 -16.86
CA ARG A 19 -13.48 -16.20 -15.48
C ARG A 19 -14.95 -16.54 -15.19
N VAL A 20 -15.88 -15.66 -15.53
CA VAL A 20 -17.33 -15.88 -15.32
C VAL A 20 -17.86 -17.08 -16.12
N ARG A 21 -17.31 -17.35 -17.31
CA ARG A 21 -17.67 -18.54 -18.09
C ARG A 21 -17.19 -19.84 -17.43
N ALA A 22 -16.04 -19.80 -16.77
CA ALA A 22 -15.45 -20.96 -16.11
C ALA A 22 -16.00 -21.20 -14.69
N ASP A 23 -16.42 -20.14 -14.00
CA ASP A 23 -16.85 -20.18 -12.60
C ASP A 23 -18.22 -19.49 -12.41
N PRO A 24 -19.31 -20.28 -12.27
CA PRO A 24 -20.66 -19.73 -12.07
C PRO A 24 -20.89 -19.14 -10.67
N THR A 25 -19.92 -19.28 -9.75
CA THR A 25 -20.03 -18.68 -8.41
C THR A 25 -19.72 -17.18 -8.39
N ILE A 26 -19.15 -16.64 -9.47
CA ILE A 26 -18.87 -15.21 -9.60
C ILE A 26 -20.18 -14.44 -9.79
N LEU A 27 -20.50 -13.62 -8.80
CA LEU A 27 -21.70 -12.77 -8.78
C LEU A 27 -21.47 -11.42 -9.44
N ALA A 28 -20.30 -10.83 -9.22
CA ALA A 28 -19.92 -9.54 -9.73
C ALA A 28 -18.40 -9.42 -9.87
N ALA A 29 -17.94 -8.48 -10.69
CA ALA A 29 -16.52 -8.15 -10.82
C ALA A 29 -16.33 -6.65 -11.08
N TYR A 30 -15.23 -6.10 -10.59
CA TYR A 30 -14.88 -4.70 -10.81
C TYR A 30 -13.38 -4.47 -10.99
N LEU A 31 -13.06 -3.41 -11.74
CA LEU A 31 -11.72 -2.84 -11.90
C LEU A 31 -11.49 -1.78 -10.82
N CYS A 32 -10.31 -1.77 -10.20
CA CYS A 32 -9.92 -0.74 -9.23
C CYS A 32 -8.43 -0.41 -9.33
N GLY A 33 -7.91 0.37 -8.36
CA GLY A 33 -6.49 0.67 -8.28
C GLY A 33 -6.02 1.76 -9.23
N ALA A 34 -4.70 1.79 -9.47
CA ALA A 34 -4.03 2.90 -10.15
C ALA A 34 -4.47 3.08 -11.60
N VAL A 35 -5.00 2.03 -12.26
CA VAL A 35 -5.51 2.07 -13.64
C VAL A 35 -6.68 3.02 -13.85
N LEU A 36 -7.31 3.48 -12.76
CA LEU A 36 -8.39 4.47 -12.80
C LEU A 36 -7.89 5.91 -12.61
N GLU A 37 -6.60 6.09 -12.31
CA GLU A 37 -5.96 7.41 -12.19
C GLU A 37 -5.40 7.87 -13.55
N GLU A 38 -5.22 9.19 -13.71
CA GLU A 38 -4.62 9.76 -14.93
C GLU A 38 -3.15 9.33 -15.10
N ASP A 39 -2.39 9.27 -14.00
CA ASP A 39 -0.99 8.84 -13.97
C ASP A 39 -0.85 7.39 -13.45
N PHE A 40 -1.48 6.47 -14.17
CA PHE A 40 -1.55 5.06 -13.78
C PHE A 40 -0.20 4.33 -13.87
N LEU A 41 0.72 4.80 -14.70
CA LEU A 41 2.05 4.22 -14.87
C LEU A 41 3.03 4.73 -13.81
N LEU A 42 3.93 3.87 -13.34
CA LEU A 42 5.11 4.28 -12.58
C LEU A 42 6.31 3.47 -13.06
N GLY A 43 7.32 4.16 -13.59
CA GLY A 43 8.44 3.50 -14.26
C GLY A 43 8.02 2.72 -15.51
N GLY A 44 6.92 3.13 -16.17
CA GLY A 44 6.37 2.42 -17.33
C GLY A 44 5.78 1.05 -17.00
N THR A 45 5.46 0.76 -15.74
CA THR A 45 4.82 -0.50 -15.31
C THR A 45 3.52 -0.27 -14.55
N LEU A 46 2.64 -1.27 -14.58
CA LEU A 46 1.39 -1.30 -13.81
C LEU A 46 0.93 -2.73 -13.49
N ASP A 47 0.00 -2.79 -12.55
CA ASP A 47 -0.88 -3.90 -12.26
C ASP A 47 -2.32 -3.53 -12.65
N ILE A 48 -3.06 -4.49 -13.20
CA ILE A 48 -4.49 -4.36 -13.46
C ILE A 48 -5.21 -5.05 -12.30
N ASP A 49 -5.69 -4.27 -11.34
CA ASP A 49 -6.40 -4.78 -10.17
C ASP A 49 -7.86 -5.10 -10.51
N ILE A 50 -8.19 -6.39 -10.51
CA ILE A 50 -9.55 -6.90 -10.73
C ILE A 50 -9.98 -7.63 -9.46
N VAL A 51 -11.20 -7.34 -8.99
CA VAL A 51 -11.82 -8.07 -7.89
C VAL A 51 -13.00 -8.86 -8.40
N LEU A 52 -13.03 -10.15 -8.08
CA LEU A 52 -14.16 -11.05 -8.30
C LEU A 52 -14.91 -11.26 -6.98
N ILE A 53 -16.22 -11.05 -6.99
CA ILE A 53 -17.11 -11.31 -5.85
C ILE A 53 -17.78 -12.66 -6.07
N HIS A 54 -17.57 -13.59 -5.15
CA HIS A 54 -18.12 -14.95 -5.20
C HIS A 54 -19.25 -15.14 -4.20
N ILE A 55 -20.13 -16.13 -4.44
CA ILE A 55 -21.19 -16.51 -3.49
C ILE A 55 -20.59 -16.88 -2.13
N ASP A 56 -19.54 -17.69 -2.14
CA ASP A 56 -18.87 -18.23 -0.95
C ASP A 56 -17.36 -17.96 -0.99
N GLN A 57 -16.66 -18.44 0.03
CA GLN A 57 -15.20 -18.31 0.10
C GLN A 57 -14.52 -19.14 -0.98
N VAL A 58 -13.50 -18.55 -1.61
CA VAL A 58 -12.70 -19.18 -2.68
C VAL A 58 -11.23 -19.22 -2.27
N SER A 59 -10.55 -20.29 -2.69
CA SER A 59 -9.10 -20.45 -2.57
C SER A 59 -8.51 -20.73 -3.95
N PRO A 60 -7.44 -20.03 -4.36
CA PRO A 60 -6.73 -19.00 -3.60
C PRO A 60 -7.53 -17.69 -3.48
N ALA A 61 -7.19 -16.87 -2.47
CA ALA A 61 -7.82 -15.56 -2.28
C ALA A 61 -7.29 -14.49 -3.25
N ARG A 62 -6.15 -14.73 -3.88
CA ARG A 62 -5.48 -13.79 -4.79
C ARG A 62 -4.59 -14.52 -5.78
N GLU A 63 -4.56 -14.06 -7.03
CA GLU A 63 -3.75 -14.61 -8.11
C GLU A 63 -2.98 -13.49 -8.84
N ILE A 64 -1.76 -13.76 -9.29
CA ILE A 64 -0.96 -12.85 -10.11
C ILE A 64 -0.76 -13.49 -11.49
N MET A 65 -1.25 -12.84 -12.54
CA MET A 65 -1.12 -13.32 -13.91
C MET A 65 -0.23 -12.39 -14.73
N ARG A 66 0.93 -12.89 -15.16
CA ARG A 66 1.82 -12.13 -16.05
C ARG A 66 1.19 -11.98 -17.43
N LEU A 67 1.17 -10.75 -17.95
CA LEU A 67 0.84 -10.48 -19.36
C LEU A 67 2.10 -10.17 -20.16
N THR A 68 2.92 -9.25 -19.63
CA THR A 68 4.21 -8.83 -20.19
C THR A 68 5.19 -8.59 -19.05
N ASP A 69 6.38 -8.05 -19.33
CA ASP A 69 7.30 -7.59 -18.28
C ASP A 69 6.81 -6.28 -17.64
N GLU A 70 6.05 -5.47 -18.39
CA GLU A 70 5.53 -4.18 -17.96
C GLU A 70 4.21 -4.28 -17.18
N VAL A 71 3.41 -5.31 -17.48
CA VAL A 71 2.01 -5.41 -17.05
C VAL A 71 1.69 -6.81 -16.54
N HIS A 72 1.03 -6.87 -15.39
CA HIS A 72 0.40 -8.08 -14.88
C HIS A 72 -1.00 -7.78 -14.38
N ILE A 73 -1.82 -8.82 -14.24
CA ILE A 73 -3.13 -8.74 -13.59
C ILE A 73 -2.96 -9.18 -12.15
N ASP A 74 -3.52 -8.39 -11.23
CA ASP A 74 -3.72 -8.77 -9.84
C ASP A 74 -5.22 -9.07 -9.67
N LEU A 75 -5.53 -10.36 -9.46
CA LEU A 75 -6.90 -10.83 -9.34
C LEU A 75 -7.19 -11.21 -7.89
N ALA A 76 -8.09 -10.47 -7.23
CA ALA A 76 -8.53 -10.77 -5.87
C ALA A 76 -9.90 -11.46 -5.88
N HIS A 77 -10.07 -12.44 -4.98
CA HIS A 77 -11.30 -13.22 -4.83
C HIS A 77 -11.92 -12.93 -3.46
N HIS A 78 -13.05 -12.24 -3.46
CA HIS A 78 -13.76 -11.87 -2.23
C HIS A 78 -15.08 -12.64 -2.12
N PRO A 79 -15.42 -13.19 -0.94
CA PRO A 79 -16.77 -13.69 -0.68
C PRO A 79 -17.75 -12.52 -0.59
N GLN A 80 -18.98 -12.70 -1.06
CA GLN A 80 -20.03 -11.67 -1.00
C GLN A 80 -20.28 -11.15 0.41
N LYS A 81 -20.09 -12.00 1.42
CA LYS A 81 -20.24 -11.67 2.85
C LYS A 81 -19.36 -10.51 3.28
N GLN A 82 -18.23 -10.27 2.62
CA GLN A 82 -17.35 -9.12 2.90
C GLN A 82 -18.03 -7.78 2.56
N TYR A 83 -19.09 -7.79 1.75
CA TYR A 83 -19.80 -6.60 1.30
C TYR A 83 -21.09 -6.33 2.09
N GLU A 84 -21.35 -7.08 3.18
CA GLU A 84 -22.58 -6.99 3.97
C GLU A 84 -22.32 -6.47 5.40
N PRO A 85 -23.12 -5.51 5.91
CA PRO A 85 -24.08 -4.69 5.18
C PRO A 85 -23.39 -3.59 4.36
N PRO A 86 -23.83 -3.27 3.13
CA PRO A 86 -23.12 -2.31 2.25
C PRO A 86 -22.90 -0.92 2.84
N ARG A 87 -23.81 -0.46 3.72
CA ARG A 87 -23.67 0.84 4.39
C ARG A 87 -22.45 0.91 5.30
N ALA A 88 -22.06 -0.19 5.95
CA ALA A 88 -20.89 -0.20 6.82
C ALA A 88 -19.57 -0.04 6.03
N LEU A 89 -19.57 -0.39 4.74
CA LEU A 89 -18.37 -0.29 3.91
C LEU A 89 -17.89 1.15 3.69
N ARG A 90 -18.76 2.15 3.82
CA ARG A 90 -18.35 3.57 3.68
C ARG A 90 -17.32 3.99 4.75
N THR A 91 -17.34 3.37 5.92
CA THR A 91 -16.39 3.62 7.02
C THR A 91 -15.21 2.66 6.99
N HIS A 92 -15.19 1.71 6.06
CA HIS A 92 -14.04 0.83 5.88
C HIS A 92 -12.91 1.59 5.18
N ALA A 93 -11.75 1.71 5.84
CA ALA A 93 -10.61 2.50 5.35
C ALA A 93 -10.15 2.12 3.94
N TRP A 94 -10.11 0.83 3.60
CA TRP A 94 -9.69 0.34 2.28
C TRP A 94 -10.85 0.10 1.31
N LEU A 95 -11.75 -0.83 1.66
CA LEU A 95 -12.84 -1.25 0.79
C LEU A 95 -13.83 -0.12 0.46
N GLY A 96 -14.03 0.85 1.37
CA GLY A 96 -14.88 2.01 1.13
C GLY A 96 -14.38 2.86 -0.05
N PRO A 97 -13.17 3.45 0.01
CA PRO A 97 -12.57 4.17 -1.10
C PRO A 97 -12.48 3.35 -2.40
N THR A 98 -12.13 2.06 -2.31
CA THR A 98 -12.10 1.17 -3.48
C THR A 98 -13.47 1.08 -4.15
N LEU A 99 -14.52 0.77 -3.39
CA LEU A 99 -15.88 0.67 -3.91
C LEU A 99 -16.46 2.01 -4.36
N PHE A 100 -16.05 3.11 -3.73
CA PHE A 100 -16.45 4.44 -4.14
C PHE A 100 -16.01 4.73 -5.59
N ALA A 101 -14.78 4.33 -5.94
CA ALA A 101 -14.12 4.68 -7.21
C ALA A 101 -14.12 3.55 -8.26
N CYS A 102 -14.37 2.29 -7.90
CA CYS A 102 -14.22 1.18 -8.82
C CYS A 102 -15.17 1.27 -10.03
N LYS A 103 -14.77 0.61 -11.12
CA LYS A 103 -15.59 0.47 -12.34
C LYS A 103 -16.12 -0.96 -12.44
N PRO A 104 -17.45 -1.17 -12.44
CA PRO A 104 -18.03 -2.49 -12.68
C PRO A 104 -17.57 -3.07 -14.02
N LEU A 105 -17.14 -4.33 -14.02
CA LEU A 105 -16.82 -5.13 -15.22
C LEU A 105 -17.91 -6.17 -15.49
N TYR A 106 -18.55 -6.67 -14.42
CA TYR A 106 -19.64 -7.63 -14.47
C TYR A 106 -20.57 -7.41 -13.28
N ASP A 107 -21.86 -7.15 -13.53
CA ASP A 107 -22.86 -6.94 -12.47
C ASP A 107 -24.30 -7.23 -12.95
N GLN A 108 -24.58 -8.47 -13.34
CA GLN A 108 -25.89 -8.83 -13.93
C GLN A 108 -27.09 -8.62 -12.98
N ARG A 109 -26.83 -8.56 -11.67
CA ARG A 109 -27.87 -8.46 -10.62
C ARG A 109 -27.89 -7.10 -9.93
N HIS A 110 -27.17 -6.10 -10.46
CA HIS A 110 -27.07 -4.75 -9.87
C HIS A 110 -26.58 -4.75 -8.40
N ILE A 111 -25.76 -5.75 -8.04
CA ILE A 111 -25.18 -5.89 -6.69
C ILE A 111 -24.16 -4.79 -6.47
N LEU A 112 -23.25 -4.56 -7.43
CA LEU A 112 -22.27 -3.48 -7.33
C LEU A 112 -22.93 -2.11 -7.40
N ASP A 113 -23.93 -1.91 -8.26
CA ASP A 113 -24.69 -0.65 -8.30
C ASP A 113 -25.27 -0.30 -6.92
N PHE A 114 -25.92 -1.27 -6.26
CA PHE A 114 -26.48 -1.09 -4.92
C PHE A 114 -25.41 -0.84 -3.85
N ILE A 115 -24.30 -1.58 -3.90
CA ILE A 115 -23.17 -1.40 -2.98
C ILE A 115 -22.55 -0.01 -3.16
N GLN A 116 -22.27 0.40 -4.39
CA GLN A 116 -21.69 1.71 -4.69
C GLN A 116 -22.60 2.85 -4.25
N ALA A 117 -23.91 2.76 -4.51
CA ALA A 117 -24.87 3.74 -4.02
C ALA A 117 -24.87 3.83 -2.49
N SER A 118 -24.80 2.67 -1.81
CA SER A 118 -24.71 2.59 -0.35
C SER A 118 -23.41 3.16 0.21
N VAL A 119 -22.28 2.96 -0.47
CA VAL A 119 -20.96 3.49 -0.07
C VAL A 119 -20.89 4.99 -0.30
N ARG A 120 -21.32 5.47 -1.48
CA ARG A 120 -21.21 6.88 -1.90
C ARG A 120 -22.07 7.82 -1.06
N GLY A 121 -23.20 7.35 -0.53
CA GLY A 121 -24.03 8.14 0.38
C GLY A 121 -23.23 8.61 1.61
N MET A 122 -23.16 9.92 1.83
CA MET A 122 -22.42 10.54 2.95
C MET A 122 -20.92 10.17 3.03
N PHE A 123 -20.33 9.64 1.96
CA PHE A 123 -18.95 9.12 2.00
C PHE A 123 -17.92 10.16 2.44
N ASN A 124 -18.07 11.40 1.94
CA ASN A 124 -17.21 12.55 2.25
C ASN A 124 -17.78 13.43 3.37
N ASN A 125 -18.83 12.99 4.07
CA ASN A 125 -19.26 13.69 5.26
C ASN A 125 -18.11 13.65 6.29
N PRO A 126 -17.82 14.77 6.97
CA PRO A 126 -16.73 14.85 7.94
C PRO A 126 -16.71 13.73 8.99
N GLN A 127 -17.87 13.35 9.52
CA GLN A 127 -17.97 12.24 10.48
C GLN A 127 -17.56 10.90 9.87
N THR A 128 -18.02 10.60 8.65
CA THR A 128 -17.68 9.36 7.95
C THR A 128 -16.20 9.32 7.54
N VAL A 129 -15.58 10.46 7.24
CA VAL A 129 -14.14 10.57 7.03
C VAL A 129 -13.38 10.22 8.31
N LEU A 130 -13.78 10.77 9.46
CA LEU A 130 -13.17 10.48 10.75
C LEU A 130 -13.34 9.01 11.18
N GLU A 131 -14.50 8.41 10.87
CA GLU A 131 -14.76 6.99 11.11
C GLU A 131 -13.82 6.06 10.32
N ARG A 132 -13.26 6.54 9.19
CA ARG A 132 -12.17 5.83 8.49
C ARG A 132 -10.80 6.14 9.08
N ALA A 133 -10.53 7.40 9.41
CA ALA A 133 -9.21 7.89 9.78
C ALA A 133 -8.79 7.53 11.22
N ARG A 134 -9.67 7.75 12.22
CA ARG A 134 -9.35 7.56 13.65
C ARG A 134 -8.92 6.12 13.98
N PRO A 135 -9.58 5.06 13.48
CA PRO A 135 -9.12 3.70 13.75
C PRO A 135 -7.70 3.43 13.25
N GLN A 136 -7.24 4.12 12.19
CA GLN A 136 -5.86 3.98 11.73
C GLN A 136 -4.87 4.60 12.73
N ALA A 137 -5.17 5.78 13.28
CA ALA A 137 -4.33 6.40 14.31
C ALA A 137 -4.32 5.56 15.60
N GLU A 138 -5.48 5.05 16.02
CA GLU A 138 -5.61 4.18 17.20
C GLU A 138 -4.79 2.90 17.05
N HIS A 139 -4.86 2.23 15.89
CA HIS A 139 -4.03 1.05 15.63
C HIS A 139 -2.54 1.39 15.61
N ALA A 140 -2.14 2.52 15.02
CA ALA A 140 -0.75 2.99 15.06
C ALA A 140 -0.25 3.14 16.51
N ARG A 141 -1.07 3.78 17.36
CA ARG A 141 -0.73 3.94 18.79
C ARG A 141 -0.62 2.61 19.52
N GLN A 142 -1.54 1.67 19.28
CA GLN A 142 -1.50 0.33 19.89
C GLN A 142 -0.23 -0.42 19.51
N MET A 143 0.14 -0.44 18.23
CA MET A 143 1.37 -1.12 17.78
C MET A 143 2.63 -0.43 18.30
N TRP A 144 2.64 0.91 18.41
CA TRP A 144 3.73 1.62 19.08
C TRP A 144 3.84 1.22 20.55
N PHE A 145 2.71 1.10 21.26
CA PHE A 145 2.70 0.63 22.65
C PHE A 145 3.27 -0.78 22.80
N GLU A 146 3.03 -1.67 21.83
CA GLU A 146 3.66 -2.99 21.79
C GLU A 146 5.17 -2.92 21.54
N LEU A 147 5.63 -1.94 20.74
CA LEU A 147 7.04 -1.77 20.39
C LEU A 147 7.88 -1.07 21.46
N LYS A 148 7.32 -0.13 22.23
CA LYS A 148 8.08 0.83 23.07
C LYS A 148 9.06 0.20 24.08
N ASP A 149 8.80 -1.05 24.48
CA ASP A 149 9.62 -1.78 25.46
C ASP A 149 10.78 -2.55 24.79
N TYR A 150 10.77 -2.70 23.46
CA TYR A 150 11.86 -3.29 22.68
C TYR A 150 12.95 -2.23 22.42
N ARG A 151 14.05 -2.35 23.15
CA ARG A 151 15.21 -1.45 23.03
C ARG A 151 16.43 -2.09 22.37
N ASP A 152 16.60 -3.40 22.58
CA ASP A 152 17.73 -4.18 22.09
C ASP A 152 17.22 -5.42 21.32
N ASN A 153 17.95 -5.85 20.28
CA ASN A 153 17.64 -7.03 19.44
C ASN A 153 16.32 -6.94 18.65
N ILE A 154 16.19 -5.91 17.82
CA ILE A 154 15.09 -5.77 16.85
C ILE A 154 15.20 -6.85 15.78
N GLY A 155 14.27 -7.79 15.78
CA GLY A 155 14.14 -8.81 14.76
C GLY A 155 13.25 -8.37 13.60
N LEU A 156 13.07 -9.29 12.65
CA LEU A 156 12.21 -9.09 11.49
C LEU A 156 10.76 -8.75 11.89
N ARG A 157 10.26 -9.37 12.98
CA ARG A 157 8.89 -9.16 13.47
C ARG A 157 8.69 -7.74 13.98
N GLU A 158 9.60 -7.26 14.81
CA GLU A 158 9.57 -5.91 15.39
C GLU A 158 9.70 -4.85 14.30
N MET A 159 10.57 -5.09 13.31
CA MET A 159 10.71 -4.21 12.15
C MET A 159 9.42 -4.15 11.30
N ARG A 160 8.77 -5.30 11.07
CA ARG A 160 7.48 -5.36 10.38
C ARG A 160 6.41 -4.58 11.15
N LEU A 161 6.36 -4.73 12.47
CA LEU A 161 5.43 -3.99 13.33
C LEU A 161 5.71 -2.48 13.31
N TYR A 162 7.00 -2.08 13.25
CA TYR A 162 7.40 -0.68 13.13
C TYR A 162 6.89 -0.07 11.82
N PHE A 163 7.16 -0.71 10.67
CA PHE A 163 6.62 -0.24 9.40
C PHE A 163 5.09 -0.28 9.35
N LYS A 164 4.46 -1.27 9.97
CA LYS A 164 2.99 -1.30 10.04
C LYS A 164 2.44 -0.13 10.84
N THR A 165 3.11 0.24 11.94
CA THR A 165 2.78 1.46 12.70
C THR A 165 2.86 2.72 11.84
N LEU A 166 3.95 2.89 11.08
CA LEU A 166 4.11 4.01 10.16
C LEU A 166 3.04 4.03 9.06
N GLU A 167 2.70 2.86 8.52
CA GLU A 167 1.66 2.70 7.49
C GLU A 167 0.29 3.17 8.01
N HIS A 168 -0.07 2.76 9.22
CA HIS A 168 -1.33 3.16 9.86
C HIS A 168 -1.34 4.66 10.18
N ALA A 169 -0.26 5.21 10.72
CA ALA A 169 -0.15 6.64 11.01
C ALA A 169 -0.30 7.50 9.73
N ALA A 170 0.39 7.11 8.65
CA ALA A 170 0.31 7.81 7.37
C ALA A 170 -1.09 7.71 6.75
N ASN A 171 -1.74 6.54 6.84
CA ASN A 171 -3.08 6.34 6.31
C ASN A 171 -4.16 7.08 7.10
N ALA A 172 -3.97 7.28 8.41
CA ALA A 172 -4.85 8.12 9.21
C ALA A 172 -4.93 9.54 8.64
N ILE A 173 -3.77 10.10 8.25
CA ILE A 173 -3.68 11.40 7.58
C ILE A 173 -4.17 11.36 6.14
N ALA A 174 -3.82 10.32 5.38
CA ALA A 174 -4.21 10.20 3.97
C ALA A 174 -5.74 10.19 3.79
N LEU A 175 -6.45 9.52 4.68
CA LEU A 175 -7.90 9.39 4.65
C LEU A 175 -8.66 10.70 4.87
N LEU A 176 -8.02 11.73 5.47
CA LEU A 176 -8.63 13.05 5.66
C LEU A 176 -8.78 13.84 4.35
N SER A 177 -8.03 13.48 3.31
CA SER A 177 -7.99 14.22 2.03
C SER A 177 -8.00 13.33 0.79
N GLY A 178 -8.18 12.01 0.95
CA GLY A 178 -8.29 11.10 -0.18
C GLY A 178 -8.30 9.63 0.22
N THR A 179 -7.81 8.80 -0.71
CA THR A 179 -7.72 7.35 -0.53
C THR A 179 -6.49 6.96 0.31
N PRO A 180 -6.48 5.76 0.89
CA PRO A 180 -5.29 5.14 1.46
C PRO A 180 -4.11 5.11 0.48
N LEU A 181 -2.92 5.04 1.06
CA LEU A 181 -1.64 5.03 0.37
C LEU A 181 -1.30 3.62 -0.08
N THR A 182 -0.92 3.47 -1.35
CA THR A 182 -0.45 2.20 -1.92
C THR A 182 1.08 2.15 -1.90
N GLU A 183 1.63 0.93 -1.77
CA GLU A 183 3.05 0.68 -1.49
C GLU A 183 4.02 1.47 -2.39
N ARG A 184 3.91 1.35 -3.72
CA ARG A 184 4.87 1.99 -4.65
C ARG A 184 4.83 3.51 -4.66
N ARG A 185 3.67 4.10 -4.34
CA ARG A 185 3.48 5.57 -4.34
C ARG A 185 3.30 6.11 -2.92
N PHE A 186 3.62 5.33 -1.89
CA PHE A 186 3.26 5.62 -0.51
C PHE A 186 3.73 7.00 -0.07
N LEU A 187 5.04 7.28 -0.18
CA LEU A 187 5.61 8.56 0.24
C LEU A 187 5.26 9.71 -0.71
N VAL A 188 5.10 9.45 -2.01
CA VAL A 188 4.66 10.45 -3.00
C VAL A 188 3.26 10.96 -2.65
N LYS A 189 2.32 10.03 -2.46
CA LYS A 189 0.94 10.37 -2.10
C LYS A 189 0.89 10.92 -0.67
N PHE A 190 1.68 10.41 0.27
CA PHE A 190 1.70 10.93 1.64
C PHE A 190 2.08 12.41 1.69
N ALA A 191 3.11 12.82 0.93
CA ALA A 191 3.48 14.23 0.81
C ALA A 191 2.30 15.11 0.34
N GLN A 192 1.59 14.65 -0.70
CA GLN A 192 0.42 15.33 -1.24
C GLN A 192 -0.72 15.42 -0.22
N ARG A 193 -1.00 14.34 0.51
CA ARG A 193 -2.07 14.27 1.51
C ARG A 193 -1.78 15.15 2.72
N ALA A 194 -0.54 15.12 3.22
CA ALA A 194 -0.10 15.98 4.32
C ALA A 194 -0.18 17.47 3.94
N ALA A 195 0.21 17.82 2.71
CA ALA A 195 0.06 19.19 2.21
C ALA A 195 -1.41 19.60 2.07
N ALA A 196 -2.29 18.70 1.60
CA ALA A 196 -3.71 18.97 1.42
C ALA A 196 -4.46 19.31 2.73
N ILE A 197 -3.96 18.84 3.88
CA ILE A 197 -4.47 19.20 5.21
C ILE A 197 -3.67 20.32 5.90
N ALA A 198 -2.83 21.06 5.16
CA ALA A 198 -1.96 22.13 5.67
C ALA A 198 -0.97 21.68 6.77
N ARG A 199 -0.50 20.43 6.69
CA ARG A 199 0.51 19.85 7.58
C ARG A 199 1.69 19.24 6.79
N PRO A 200 2.33 19.97 5.85
CA PRO A 200 3.39 19.42 5.01
C PRO A 200 4.61 18.91 5.80
N GLY A 201 4.83 19.41 7.02
CA GLY A 201 5.90 18.94 7.91
C GLY A 201 5.82 17.44 8.27
N LEU A 202 4.63 16.84 8.24
CA LEU A 202 4.45 15.40 8.49
C LEU A 202 5.22 14.55 7.49
N PHE A 203 5.37 15.00 6.24
CA PHE A 203 6.18 14.31 5.24
C PHE A 203 7.65 14.20 5.68
N MET A 204 8.24 15.32 6.13
CA MET A 204 9.62 15.32 6.62
C MET A 204 9.77 14.51 7.91
N GLY A 205 8.76 14.51 8.79
CA GLY A 205 8.69 13.63 9.94
C GLY A 205 8.79 12.15 9.55
N MET A 206 8.00 11.72 8.56
CA MET A 206 8.04 10.34 8.03
C MET A 206 9.40 9.99 7.42
N ILE A 207 10.01 10.90 6.66
CA ILE A 207 11.38 10.69 6.14
C ILE A 207 12.38 10.54 7.30
N GLY A 208 12.24 11.33 8.37
CA GLY A 208 13.03 11.20 9.59
C GLY A 208 12.89 9.84 10.28
N LEU A 209 11.66 9.34 10.39
CA LEU A 209 11.37 8.04 10.99
C LEU A 209 11.95 6.87 10.18
N LEU A 210 12.03 7.01 8.86
CA LEU A 210 12.70 6.04 8.00
C LEU A 210 14.24 6.17 8.00
N GLY A 211 14.81 7.12 8.75
CA GLY A 211 16.26 7.40 8.72
C GLY A 211 16.74 8.11 7.45
N GLY A 212 15.81 8.65 6.67
CA GLY A 212 16.05 9.13 5.30
C GLY A 212 16.62 10.53 5.17
N ILE A 213 16.81 11.29 6.27
CA ILE A 213 17.17 12.73 6.20
C ILE A 213 18.46 12.96 5.41
N GLU A 214 19.50 12.19 5.73
CA GLU A 214 20.83 12.29 5.12
C GLU A 214 21.02 11.38 3.90
N VAL A 215 19.96 10.67 3.49
CA VAL A 215 20.03 9.73 2.36
C VAL A 215 20.11 10.49 1.05
N GLN A 216 21.14 10.21 0.27
CA GLN A 216 21.35 10.80 -1.04
C GLN A 216 20.86 9.88 -2.16
N ARG A 217 20.66 10.46 -3.35
CA ARG A 217 20.29 9.69 -4.55
C ARG A 217 21.27 8.53 -4.82
N GLN A 218 22.58 8.77 -4.63
CA GLN A 218 23.60 7.75 -4.85
C GLN A 218 23.45 6.55 -3.91
N ASP A 219 23.06 6.80 -2.65
CA ASP A 219 22.81 5.73 -1.68
C ASP A 219 21.68 4.83 -2.15
N LEU A 220 20.57 5.43 -2.58
CA LEU A 220 19.41 4.71 -3.09
C LEU A 220 19.73 3.92 -4.36
N GLN A 221 20.59 4.46 -5.25
CA GLN A 221 21.05 3.74 -6.45
C GLN A 221 21.88 2.51 -6.08
N ASN A 222 22.78 2.64 -5.11
CA ASN A 222 23.58 1.52 -4.61
C ASN A 222 22.70 0.45 -3.94
N TRP A 223 21.75 0.87 -3.10
CA TRP A 223 20.80 -0.04 -2.46
C TRP A 223 19.87 -0.72 -3.46
N LEU A 224 19.44 -0.02 -4.51
CA LEU A 224 18.66 -0.63 -5.57
C LEU A 224 19.42 -1.75 -6.29
N ALA A 225 20.75 -1.64 -6.47
CA ALA A 225 21.55 -2.72 -7.05
C ALA A 225 21.53 -3.97 -6.16
N LEU A 226 21.80 -3.80 -4.87
CA LEU A 226 21.72 -4.88 -3.86
C LEU A 226 20.31 -5.50 -3.75
N TRP A 227 19.27 -4.66 -3.84
CA TRP A 227 17.87 -5.10 -3.88
C TRP A 227 17.61 -5.98 -5.11
N GLN A 228 18.14 -5.61 -6.28
CA GLN A 228 17.95 -6.36 -7.52
C GLN A 228 18.65 -7.73 -7.46
N GLU A 229 19.84 -7.79 -6.88
CA GLU A 229 20.56 -9.05 -6.63
C GLU A 229 19.78 -9.94 -5.66
N SER A 230 19.26 -9.35 -4.58
CA SER A 230 18.42 -10.03 -3.60
C SER A 230 17.13 -10.60 -4.22
N TYR A 231 16.45 -9.83 -5.06
CA TYR A 231 15.24 -10.28 -5.74
C TYR A 231 15.54 -11.40 -6.74
N ALA A 232 16.69 -11.34 -7.42
CA ALA A 232 17.12 -12.38 -8.35
C ALA A 232 17.45 -13.70 -7.65
N ALA A 233 17.80 -13.66 -6.36
CA ALA A 233 18.11 -14.83 -5.53
C ALA A 233 16.87 -15.49 -4.90
N LEU A 234 15.67 -14.92 -5.08
CA LEU A 234 14.42 -15.50 -4.59
C LEU A 234 14.17 -16.90 -5.18
N PRO A 235 13.47 -17.78 -4.42
CA PRO A 235 13.03 -19.06 -4.98
C PRO A 235 12.08 -18.85 -6.17
N GLU A 236 12.00 -19.83 -7.07
CA GLU A 236 11.13 -19.75 -8.26
C GLU A 236 9.66 -19.49 -7.91
N THR A 237 9.21 -20.04 -6.78
CA THR A 237 7.86 -19.86 -6.23
C THR A 237 7.93 -19.32 -4.80
N PRO A 238 8.04 -17.99 -4.61
CA PRO A 238 7.98 -17.38 -3.29
C PRO A 238 6.62 -17.63 -2.61
N ARG A 239 6.62 -17.74 -1.28
CA ARG A 239 5.38 -17.85 -0.49
C ARG A 239 4.59 -16.55 -0.50
N SER A 240 5.29 -15.41 -0.43
CA SER A 240 4.66 -14.09 -0.49
C SER A 240 4.30 -13.71 -1.93
N LEU A 241 3.02 -13.45 -2.20
CA LEU A 241 2.56 -12.96 -3.51
C LEU A 241 3.13 -11.58 -3.87
N ALA A 242 3.52 -10.78 -2.87
CA ALA A 242 4.22 -9.52 -3.12
C ALA A 242 5.54 -9.74 -3.86
N LEU A 243 6.20 -10.88 -3.63
CA LEU A 243 7.48 -11.23 -4.25
C LEU A 243 7.33 -12.04 -5.54
N HIS A 244 6.11 -12.21 -6.05
CA HIS A 244 5.86 -13.00 -7.26
C HIS A 244 6.78 -12.56 -8.42
N PRO A 245 7.33 -13.48 -9.24
CA PRO A 245 8.30 -13.13 -10.28
C PRO A 245 7.81 -12.06 -11.27
N ALA A 246 6.50 -12.05 -11.59
CA ALA A 246 5.89 -11.02 -12.44
C ALA A 246 5.93 -9.60 -11.85
N ARG A 247 6.17 -9.46 -10.54
CA ARG A 247 6.28 -8.16 -9.85
C ARG A 247 7.70 -7.60 -9.81
N ARG A 248 8.71 -8.37 -10.26
CA ARG A 248 10.11 -7.89 -10.24
C ARG A 248 10.28 -6.57 -10.98
N ALA A 249 9.88 -6.52 -12.25
CA ALA A 249 9.97 -5.31 -13.07
C ALA A 249 9.04 -4.21 -12.55
N TYR A 250 7.87 -4.59 -12.00
CA TYR A 250 6.88 -3.68 -11.41
C TYR A 250 7.45 -2.85 -10.25
N TYR A 251 8.24 -3.46 -9.36
CA TYR A 251 8.95 -2.76 -8.29
C TYR A 251 10.24 -2.11 -8.77
N GLN A 252 11.08 -2.83 -9.52
CA GLN A 252 12.38 -2.33 -9.96
C GLN A 252 12.26 -1.01 -10.75
N ARG A 253 11.37 -0.97 -11.76
CA ARG A 253 11.24 0.23 -12.58
C ARG A 253 10.58 1.38 -11.82
N ALA A 254 9.69 1.07 -10.87
CA ALA A 254 9.14 2.08 -9.99
C ALA A 254 10.20 2.71 -9.09
N LEU A 255 11.06 1.90 -8.46
CA LEU A 255 12.19 2.39 -7.68
C LEU A 255 13.12 3.26 -8.53
N GLN A 256 13.47 2.83 -9.74
CA GLN A 256 14.28 3.63 -10.67
C GLN A 256 13.64 4.99 -10.97
N ALA A 257 12.33 5.03 -11.24
CA ALA A 257 11.61 6.26 -11.51
C ALA A 257 11.58 7.20 -10.30
N LEU A 258 11.30 6.67 -9.09
CA LEU A 258 11.26 7.44 -7.85
C LEU A 258 12.64 8.04 -7.52
N ILE A 259 13.70 7.24 -7.61
CA ILE A 259 15.08 7.67 -7.34
C ILE A 259 15.53 8.78 -8.31
N SER A 260 15.08 8.70 -9.57
CA SER A 260 15.39 9.69 -10.60
C SER A 260 14.54 10.95 -10.50
N GLY A 261 13.45 10.92 -9.73
CA GLY A 261 12.52 12.03 -9.53
C GLY A 261 13.08 13.18 -8.69
N GLU A 262 12.22 14.17 -8.44
CA GLU A 262 12.55 15.40 -7.70
C GLU A 262 12.86 15.12 -6.22
N GLU A 263 12.15 14.17 -5.61
CA GLU A 263 12.36 13.74 -4.23
C GLU A 263 12.71 12.24 -4.20
N PRO A 264 14.01 11.89 -4.36
CA PRO A 264 14.48 10.50 -4.41
C PRO A 264 14.11 9.69 -3.17
N ARG A 265 14.01 10.32 -2.00
CA ARG A 265 13.74 9.64 -0.73
C ARG A 265 12.34 9.03 -0.68
N THR A 266 11.44 9.40 -1.60
CA THR A 266 10.15 8.70 -1.77
C THR A 266 10.31 7.22 -2.13
N ALA A 267 11.46 6.82 -2.68
CA ALA A 267 11.78 5.42 -2.96
C ALA A 267 12.03 4.58 -1.70
N LEU A 268 12.32 5.20 -0.55
CA LEU A 268 12.65 4.48 0.69
C LEU A 268 11.57 3.50 1.10
N TRP A 269 10.29 3.92 1.03
CA TRP A 269 9.20 3.06 1.48
C TRP A 269 9.08 1.76 0.66
N PRO A 270 8.81 1.80 -0.66
CA PRO A 270 8.72 0.56 -1.42
C PRO A 270 10.04 -0.23 -1.46
N LEU A 271 11.19 0.43 -1.32
CA LEU A 271 12.48 -0.27 -1.21
C LEU A 271 12.53 -1.09 0.07
N LEU A 272 12.25 -0.47 1.22
CA LEU A 272 12.36 -1.11 2.54
C LEU A 272 11.28 -2.17 2.75
N THR A 273 10.02 -1.91 2.38
CA THR A 273 8.93 -2.88 2.61
C THR A 273 9.13 -4.15 1.79
N THR A 274 9.47 -4.02 0.51
CA THR A 274 9.71 -5.19 -0.34
C THR A 274 10.97 -5.95 0.05
N TRP A 275 12.02 -5.25 0.51
CA TRP A 275 13.24 -5.89 0.99
C TRP A 275 13.01 -6.66 2.29
N LEU A 276 12.23 -6.11 3.22
CA LEU A 276 11.83 -6.80 4.43
C LEU A 276 11.09 -8.12 4.11
N GLU A 277 10.21 -8.10 3.11
CA GLU A 277 9.54 -9.31 2.62
C GLU A 277 10.53 -10.32 2.04
N MET A 278 11.54 -9.88 1.26
CA MET A 278 12.60 -10.77 0.76
C MET A 278 13.40 -11.43 1.89
N VAL A 279 13.73 -10.69 2.96
CA VAL A 279 14.39 -11.25 4.15
C VAL A 279 13.49 -12.29 4.82
N GLY A 280 12.19 -12.02 4.95
CA GLY A 280 11.23 -12.98 5.50
C GLY A 280 11.06 -14.25 4.66
N GLU A 281 11.19 -14.12 3.34
CA GLU A 281 11.09 -15.25 2.42
C GLU A 281 12.34 -16.15 2.50
N MET A 282 13.54 -15.56 2.49
CA MET A 282 14.81 -16.28 2.35
C MET A 282 15.56 -16.57 3.66
N GLY A 283 15.23 -15.87 4.76
CA GLY A 283 15.84 -16.07 6.07
C GLY A 283 17.12 -15.25 6.32
N ALA A 284 17.63 -15.34 7.56
CA ALA A 284 18.66 -14.44 8.11
C ALA A 284 20.08 -14.60 7.52
N GLU A 285 20.38 -15.74 6.89
CA GLU A 285 21.69 -16.01 6.28
C GLU A 285 21.72 -15.66 4.77
N SER A 286 20.61 -15.12 4.23
CA SER A 286 20.46 -14.85 2.80
C SER A 286 21.20 -13.58 2.36
N LEU A 287 21.42 -13.46 1.04
CA LEU A 287 21.91 -12.21 0.43
C LEU A 287 21.00 -11.01 0.75
N ALA A 288 19.68 -11.22 0.79
CA ALA A 288 18.75 -10.16 1.19
C ALA A 288 19.00 -9.71 2.63
N ALA A 289 19.25 -10.63 3.56
CA ALA A 289 19.49 -10.28 4.96
C ALA A 289 20.79 -9.50 5.15
N GLN A 290 21.84 -9.84 4.40
CA GLN A 290 23.11 -9.10 4.43
C GLN A 290 22.94 -7.66 3.93
N GLY A 291 22.33 -7.49 2.76
CA GLY A 291 22.06 -6.15 2.22
C GLY A 291 21.08 -5.36 3.09
N TRP A 292 20.08 -6.03 3.68
CA TRP A 292 19.15 -5.44 4.63
C TRP A 292 19.86 -4.86 5.86
N GLN A 293 20.77 -5.63 6.47
CA GLN A 293 21.55 -5.19 7.64
C GLN A 293 22.36 -3.93 7.32
N GLU A 294 23.06 -3.90 6.18
CA GLU A 294 23.83 -2.74 5.73
C GLU A 294 22.95 -1.49 5.60
N VAL A 295 21.78 -1.63 4.96
CA VAL A 295 20.83 -0.53 4.76
C VAL A 295 20.27 -0.06 6.09
N THR A 296 19.81 -0.96 6.96
CA THR A 296 19.22 -0.58 8.25
C THR A 296 20.21 0.06 9.20
N ALA A 297 21.48 -0.39 9.18
CA ALA A 297 22.54 0.25 9.96
C ALA A 297 22.76 1.70 9.51
N LYS A 298 22.80 1.95 8.19
CA LYS A 298 22.95 3.30 7.65
C LYS A 298 21.75 4.21 7.94
N LEU A 299 20.54 3.66 7.99
CA LEU A 299 19.32 4.40 8.34
C LEU A 299 19.17 4.63 9.86
N GLY A 300 19.99 3.98 10.68
CA GLY A 300 19.82 3.96 12.14
C GLY A 300 18.52 3.27 12.54
N LEU A 301 18.15 2.20 11.83
CA LEU A 301 17.02 1.32 12.12
C LEU A 301 17.47 0.07 12.90
N ASP A 302 18.62 0.13 13.56
CA ASP A 302 19.16 -0.89 14.45
C ASP A 302 19.65 -0.29 15.78
N GLY A 303 19.84 -1.16 16.78
CA GLY A 303 20.40 -0.82 18.09
C GLY A 303 19.86 0.48 18.71
N GLN A 304 20.79 1.37 19.11
CA GLN A 304 20.44 2.67 19.70
C GLN A 304 19.74 3.62 18.72
N GLY A 305 20.04 3.52 17.41
CA GLY A 305 19.38 4.32 16.39
C GLY A 305 17.87 4.03 16.35
N PHE A 306 17.50 2.75 16.39
CA PHE A 306 16.11 2.34 16.42
C PHE A 306 15.37 2.87 17.66
N SER A 307 16.02 2.80 18.84
CA SER A 307 15.44 3.37 20.07
C SER A 307 15.13 4.86 19.94
N GLN A 308 15.97 5.63 19.25
CA GLN A 308 15.70 7.04 18.96
C GLN A 308 14.54 7.22 17.97
N ARG A 309 14.44 6.36 16.95
CA ARG A 309 13.31 6.37 16.00
C ARG A 309 11.99 6.04 16.65
N LEU A 310 11.99 5.14 17.62
CA LEU A 310 10.79 4.76 18.37
C LEU A 310 10.32 5.86 19.33
N ALA A 311 11.26 6.59 19.93
CA ALA A 311 10.95 7.79 20.71
C ALA A 311 10.42 8.92 19.81
N ALA A 312 11.02 9.12 18.64
CA ALA A 312 10.53 10.10 17.67
C ALA A 312 9.15 9.73 17.09
N LEU A 313 8.86 8.44 16.97
CA LEU A 313 7.57 7.94 16.51
C LEU A 313 6.45 8.32 17.49
N ASP A 314 6.70 8.31 18.80
CA ASP A 314 5.72 8.74 19.80
C ASP A 314 5.25 10.19 19.54
N ALA A 315 6.20 11.11 19.41
CA ALA A 315 5.93 12.51 19.10
C ALA A 315 5.30 12.70 17.71
N PHE A 316 5.61 11.83 16.75
CA PHE A 316 4.96 11.87 15.43
C PHE A 316 3.50 11.43 15.50
N LEU A 317 3.18 10.41 16.31
CA LEU A 317 1.81 9.96 16.51
C LEU A 317 0.97 11.04 17.21
N ASP A 318 1.54 11.79 18.15
CA ASP A 318 0.87 12.94 18.77
C ASP A 318 0.49 14.00 17.72
N GLN A 319 1.39 14.30 16.77
CA GLN A 319 1.11 15.22 15.67
C GLN A 319 0.03 14.68 14.71
N VAL A 320 -0.04 13.36 14.52
CA VAL A 320 -1.09 12.74 13.71
C VAL A 320 -2.46 12.89 14.38
N GLU A 321 -2.54 12.61 15.68
CA GLU A 321 -3.76 12.76 16.48
C GLU A 321 -4.22 14.23 16.51
N GLU A 322 -3.31 15.16 16.76
CA GLU A 322 -3.58 16.61 16.71
C GLU A 322 -4.12 17.03 15.33
N ALA A 323 -3.48 16.59 14.24
CA ALA A 323 -3.93 16.92 12.89
C ALA A 323 -5.35 16.41 12.59
N ILE A 324 -5.72 15.24 13.11
CA ILE A 324 -7.08 14.69 12.97
C ILE A 324 -8.09 15.53 13.76
N GLU A 325 -7.76 15.93 15.00
CA GLU A 325 -8.64 16.77 15.82
C GLU A 325 -8.86 18.16 15.23
N GLU A 326 -7.80 18.80 14.74
CA GLU A 326 -7.90 20.11 14.09
C GLU A 326 -8.70 20.03 12.79
N TRP A 327 -8.49 18.96 12.00
CA TRP A 327 -9.28 18.71 10.81
C TRP A 327 -10.76 18.52 11.16
N ALA A 328 -11.08 17.77 12.22
CA ALA A 328 -12.46 17.58 12.69
C ALA A 328 -13.12 18.92 13.04
N LYS A 329 -12.45 19.72 13.88
CA LYS A 329 -12.93 21.06 14.28
C LYS A 329 -13.17 21.97 13.07
N LYS A 330 -12.24 21.98 12.10
CA LYS A 330 -12.36 22.81 10.88
C LYS A 330 -13.53 22.39 9.98
N ASN A 331 -13.91 21.11 10.01
CA ASN A 331 -14.97 20.55 9.17
C ASN A 331 -16.30 20.34 9.91
N GLY A 332 -16.42 20.79 11.16
CA GLY A 332 -17.66 20.73 11.94
C GLY A 332 -18.07 19.33 12.39
N ALA A 333 -17.08 18.47 12.71
CA ALA A 333 -17.27 17.10 13.18
C ALA A 333 -16.82 16.89 14.62
#